data_AF-A7IBV5-F1
#
_entry.id   AF-A7IBV5-F1
#
_cell.length_a   1.000
_cell.length_b   1.000
_cell.length_c   1.000
_cell.angle_alpha   90.00
_cell.angle_beta   90.00
_cell.angle_gamma   90.00
#
_symmetry.space_group_name_H-M   'P 1'
#
loop_
_entity.id
_entity.type
_entity.pdbx_description
1 polymer ?
#
loop_
_entity_poly.entity_id
_entity_poly.type
_entity_poly.pdbx_seq_one_letter_code
_entity_poly.pdbx_strand_id
1 'polypeptide(L)'
;MFDMSNLPLSGGLLGAAALYAGLSLFVTGPLVGERMVEKMDWAGTCAAQIRTAAEAQRPEATPSPRLDCGALLGGFLGRDGAKLCAAYGPLLDPIGRAQDAAEAAKRSFDRQRLEHAAAGATTRCDCASATTLENRRVALALHAGSARFITPPSIRTLRSDLMTSLASPACALKG
;
A
#
# COMPACT_ATOMS: atom_id res chain seq x y z
N MET A 1 -2.29 -31.36 -44.89
CA MET A 1 -2.70 -32.66 -44.31
C MET A 1 -1.51 -33.14 -43.50
N PHE A 2 -1.55 -32.95 -42.18
CA PHE A 2 -0.46 -33.32 -41.29
C PHE A 2 -0.54 -34.83 -41.05
N ASP A 3 0.44 -35.57 -41.56
CA ASP A 3 0.55 -37.01 -41.37
C ASP A 3 1.12 -37.28 -39.97
N MET A 4 0.23 -37.57 -39.01
CA MET A 4 0.56 -37.86 -37.61
C MET A 4 1.04 -39.32 -37.41
N SER A 5 1.24 -40.07 -38.49
CA SER A 5 1.43 -41.53 -38.43
C SER A 5 2.87 -41.99 -38.16
N ASN A 6 3.84 -41.08 -38.03
CA ASN A 6 5.26 -41.43 -37.94
C ASN A 6 6.00 -40.89 -36.69
N LEU A 7 5.25 -40.44 -35.67
CA LEU A 7 5.83 -40.16 -34.36
C LEU A 7 5.68 -41.43 -33.49
N PRO A 8 6.78 -41.97 -32.90
CA PRO A 8 6.71 -43.12 -31.98
C PRO A 8 6.03 -42.79 -30.64
N LEU A 9 5.44 -41.60 -30.52
CA LEU A 9 4.59 -41.20 -29.41
C LEU A 9 3.15 -41.56 -29.74
N SER A 10 2.64 -42.61 -29.08
CA SER A 10 1.21 -42.91 -29.10
C SER A 10 0.41 -41.64 -28.76
N GLY A 11 -0.69 -41.38 -29.47
CA GLY A 11 -1.55 -40.22 -29.19
C GLY A 11 -2.00 -40.14 -27.72
N GLY A 12 -2.04 -41.29 -27.03
CA GLY A 12 -2.26 -41.37 -25.58
C GLY A 12 -1.15 -40.73 -24.74
N LEU A 13 0.13 -40.82 -25.15
CA LEU A 13 1.24 -40.18 -24.43
C LEU A 13 1.18 -38.65 -24.55
N LEU A 14 0.83 -38.13 -25.74
CA LEU A 14 0.64 -36.70 -25.95
C LEU A 14 -0.57 -36.17 -25.18
N GLY A 15 -1.68 -36.91 -25.17
CA GLY A 15 -2.86 -36.59 -24.35
C GLY A 15 -2.57 -36.59 -22.85
N ALA A 16 -1.85 -37.61 -22.36
CA ALA A 16 -1.44 -37.71 -20.96
C ALA A 16 -0.44 -36.61 -20.57
N ALA A 17 0.52 -36.28 -21.44
CA ALA A 17 1.45 -35.18 -21.22
C ALA A 17 0.73 -33.82 -21.21
N ALA A 18 -0.24 -33.60 -22.10
CA ALA A 18 -1.06 -32.39 -22.11
C ALA A 18 -1.95 -32.29 -20.85
N LEU A 19 -2.54 -33.39 -20.40
CA LEU A 19 -3.32 -33.45 -19.16
C LEU A 19 -2.46 -33.23 -17.93
N TYR A 20 -1.30 -33.87 -17.84
CA TYR A 20 -0.36 -33.70 -16.74
C TYR A 20 0.22 -32.29 -16.70
N ALA A 21 0.56 -31.73 -17.86
CA ALA A 21 0.97 -30.34 -18.00
C ALA A 21 -0.18 -29.42 -17.58
N GLY A 22 -1.41 -29.66 -18.04
CA GLY A 22 -2.60 -28.90 -17.64
C GLY A 22 -2.85 -28.92 -16.14
N LEU A 23 -2.89 -30.12 -15.52
CA LEU A 23 -3.04 -30.30 -14.08
C LEU A 23 -1.90 -29.64 -13.29
N SER A 24 -0.65 -29.85 -13.71
CA SER A 24 0.50 -29.21 -13.07
C SER A 24 0.44 -27.69 -13.21
N LEU A 25 -0.01 -27.14 -14.33
CA LEU A 25 -0.15 -25.69 -14.52
C LEU A 25 -1.23 -25.09 -13.61
N PHE A 26 -2.34 -25.80 -13.39
CA PHE A 26 -3.40 -25.35 -12.49
C PHE A 26 -3.01 -25.45 -11.01
N VAL A 27 -2.22 -26.45 -10.62
CA VAL A 27 -1.81 -26.66 -9.22
C VAL A 27 -0.54 -25.87 -8.86
N THR A 28 0.46 -25.80 -9.76
CA THR A 28 1.75 -25.15 -9.50
C THR A 28 1.80 -23.67 -9.91
N GLY A 29 0.94 -23.24 -10.85
CA GLY A 29 0.83 -21.85 -11.26
C GLY A 29 0.62 -20.85 -10.10
N PRO A 30 -0.34 -21.07 -9.18
CA PRO A 30 -0.55 -20.18 -8.03
C PRO A 30 0.68 -20.13 -7.10
N LEU A 31 1.29 -21.27 -6.81
CA LEU A 31 2.49 -21.38 -5.97
C LEU A 31 3.69 -20.61 -6.52
N VAL A 32 3.89 -20.61 -7.84
CA VAL A 32 4.96 -19.83 -8.47
C VAL A 32 4.67 -18.34 -8.40
N GLY A 33 3.40 -17.96 -8.61
CA GLY A 33 2.94 -16.58 -8.48
C GLY A 33 3.16 -16.02 -7.07
N GLU A 34 2.73 -16.76 -6.05
CA GLU A 34 2.89 -16.39 -4.63
C GLU A 34 4.37 -16.19 -4.27
N ARG A 35 5.24 -17.16 -4.61
CA ARG A 35 6.69 -17.03 -4.37
C ARG A 35 7.31 -15.87 -5.14
N MET A 36 6.78 -15.53 -6.31
CA MET A 36 7.30 -14.41 -7.08
C MET A 36 6.92 -13.07 -6.43
N VAL A 37 5.68 -12.94 -5.96
CA VAL A 37 5.19 -11.79 -5.19
C VAL A 37 5.96 -11.65 -3.87
N GLU A 38 6.22 -12.76 -3.18
CA GLU A 38 7.02 -12.81 -1.95
C GLU A 38 8.48 -12.41 -2.20
N LYS A 39 9.11 -12.93 -3.25
CA LYS A 39 10.50 -12.56 -3.63
C LYS A 39 10.68 -11.08 -3.97
N MET A 40 9.63 -10.42 -4.43
CA MET A 40 9.66 -8.98 -4.72
C MET A 40 9.42 -8.12 -3.48
N ASP A 41 9.24 -8.73 -2.31
CA ASP A 41 8.82 -8.06 -1.07
C ASP A 41 7.62 -7.12 -1.33
N TRP A 42 6.61 -7.64 -2.03
CA TRP A 42 5.43 -6.86 -2.39
C TRP A 42 4.71 -6.35 -1.15
N ALA A 43 4.57 -7.19 -0.11
CA ALA A 43 3.90 -6.82 1.13
C ALA A 43 4.59 -5.63 1.81
N GLY A 44 5.92 -5.68 1.96
CA GLY A 44 6.70 -4.58 2.54
C GLY A 44 6.62 -3.32 1.68
N THR A 45 6.83 -3.44 0.37
CA THR A 45 6.81 -2.32 -0.57
C THR A 45 5.42 -1.65 -0.65
N CYS A 46 4.35 -2.45 -0.67
CA CYS A 46 2.98 -1.97 -0.75
C CYS A 46 2.56 -1.27 0.55
N ALA A 47 2.87 -1.87 1.71
CA ALA A 47 2.59 -1.23 3.00
C ALA A 47 3.36 0.10 3.16
N ALA A 48 4.63 0.13 2.74
CA ALA A 48 5.42 1.36 2.72
C ALA A 48 4.77 2.43 1.82
N GLN A 49 4.31 2.06 0.62
CA GLN A 49 3.63 3.01 -0.27
C GLN A 49 2.30 3.52 0.27
N ILE A 50 1.50 2.68 0.92
CA ILE A 50 0.24 3.12 1.54
C ILE A 50 0.54 4.12 2.67
N ARG A 51 1.58 3.86 3.47
CA ARG A 51 2.02 4.81 4.51
C ARG A 51 2.50 6.12 3.93
N THR A 52 3.38 6.11 2.92
CA THR A 52 3.86 7.35 2.31
C THR A 52 2.74 8.12 1.61
N ALA A 53 1.77 7.44 1.00
CA ALA A 53 0.58 8.09 0.44
C ALA A 53 -0.32 8.69 1.52
N ALA A 54 -0.51 7.99 2.65
CA ALA A 54 -1.27 8.50 3.78
C ALA A 54 -0.59 9.72 4.44
N GLU A 55 0.74 9.70 4.52
CA GLU A 55 1.55 10.83 4.98
C GLU A 55 1.53 12.00 3.99
N ALA A 56 1.58 11.75 2.68
CA ALA A 56 1.49 12.79 1.65
C ALA A 56 0.10 13.47 1.63
N GLN A 57 -0.95 12.77 2.04
CA GLN A 57 -2.29 13.33 2.24
C GLN A 57 -2.46 14.05 3.58
N ARG A 58 -1.40 14.15 4.38
CA ARG A 58 -1.44 14.94 5.61
C ARG A 58 -1.60 16.41 5.21
N PRO A 59 -2.64 17.10 5.69
CA PRO A 59 -2.75 18.53 5.47
C PRO A 59 -1.50 19.20 6.04
N GLU A 60 -0.87 20.04 5.24
CA GLU A 60 0.32 20.78 5.65
C GLU A 60 0.01 21.50 6.96
N ALA A 61 0.86 21.26 7.98
CA ALA A 61 0.63 21.82 9.30
C ALA A 61 0.76 23.33 9.20
N THR A 62 -0.37 24.02 9.06
CA THR A 62 -0.41 25.47 9.12
C THR A 62 0.16 25.85 10.49
N PRO A 63 1.24 26.65 10.55
CA PRO A 63 1.82 27.05 11.81
C PRO A 63 0.75 27.79 12.61
N SER A 64 0.21 27.11 13.62
CA SER A 64 -0.75 27.66 14.56
C SER A 64 0.00 28.67 15.41
N PRO A 65 -0.33 29.98 15.32
CA PRO A 65 0.35 30.98 16.12
C PRO A 65 0.03 30.69 17.58
N ARG A 66 1.03 30.47 18.41
CA ARG A 66 0.78 30.27 19.85
C ARG A 66 0.13 31.53 20.41
N LEU A 67 -1.07 31.37 20.98
CA LEU A 67 -1.82 32.46 21.61
C LEU A 67 -1.47 32.60 23.10
N ASP A 68 -0.26 32.22 23.50
CA ASP A 68 0.20 32.46 24.86
C ASP A 68 0.54 33.94 25.05
N CYS A 69 0.29 34.44 26.25
CA CYS A 69 0.49 35.84 26.58
C CYS A 69 1.94 36.30 26.27
N GLY A 70 2.92 35.41 26.49
CA GLY A 70 4.32 35.65 26.16
C GLY A 70 4.57 35.85 24.66
N ALA A 71 3.95 35.04 23.79
CA ALA A 71 4.06 35.21 22.35
C ALA A 71 3.33 36.46 21.84
N LEU A 72 2.16 36.78 22.39
CA LEU A 72 1.35 37.93 21.95
C LEU A 72 1.93 39.28 22.43
N LEU A 73 2.29 39.39 23.70
CA LEU A 73 2.67 40.65 24.34
C LEU A 73 4.17 40.73 24.63
N GLY A 74 4.82 39.61 24.95
CA GLY A 74 6.25 39.58 25.24
C GLY A 74 7.13 39.82 24.00
N GLY A 75 6.69 39.35 22.83
CA GLY A 75 7.37 39.61 21.55
C GLY A 75 7.16 41.02 21.01
N PHE A 76 5.95 41.59 21.20
CA PHE A 76 5.58 42.89 20.62
C PHE A 76 5.91 44.08 21.54
N LEU A 77 5.71 43.94 22.86
CA LEU A 77 5.96 45.01 23.85
C LEU A 77 7.22 44.79 24.71
N GLY A 78 7.94 43.68 24.49
CA GLY A 78 9.17 43.38 25.23
C GLY A 78 8.95 43.32 26.75
N ARG A 79 9.74 44.09 27.49
CA ARG A 79 9.82 44.02 28.97
C ARG A 79 8.54 44.51 29.67
N ASP A 80 7.80 45.43 29.06
CA ASP A 80 6.53 45.93 29.60
C ASP A 80 5.38 44.95 29.32
N GLY A 81 5.44 44.26 28.17
CA GLY A 81 4.55 43.14 27.86
C GLY A 81 4.65 41.99 28.86
N ALA A 82 5.86 41.70 29.34
CA ALA A 82 6.08 40.68 30.37
C ALA A 82 5.39 41.03 31.71
N LYS A 83 5.40 42.31 32.11
CA LYS A 83 4.70 42.78 33.31
C LYS A 83 3.17 42.70 33.15
N LEU A 84 2.67 43.05 31.97
CA LEU A 84 1.25 42.90 31.63
C LEU A 84 0.82 41.43 31.63
N CYS A 85 1.65 40.51 31.13
CA CYS A 85 1.37 39.08 31.23
C CYS A 85 1.45 38.54 32.65
N ALA A 86 2.32 39.07 33.51
CA ALA A 86 2.29 38.71 34.92
C ALA A 86 1.00 39.14 35.61
N ALA A 87 0.41 40.28 35.20
CA ALA A 87 -0.82 40.82 35.78
C ALA A 87 -2.11 40.19 35.19
N TYR A 88 -2.16 39.96 33.88
CA TYR A 88 -3.35 39.52 33.14
C TYR A 88 -3.25 38.12 32.56
N GLY A 89 -2.10 37.45 32.69
CA GLY A 89 -1.86 36.09 32.23
C GLY A 89 -2.93 35.08 32.65
N PRO A 90 -3.40 35.06 33.91
CA PRO A 90 -4.46 34.15 34.35
C PRO A 90 -5.77 34.29 33.56
N LEU A 91 -6.04 35.47 32.97
CA LEU A 91 -7.23 35.75 32.19
C LEU A 91 -7.10 35.25 30.73
N LEU A 92 -5.88 35.18 30.20
CA LEU A 92 -5.55 34.73 28.83
C LEU A 92 -5.16 33.24 28.76
N ASP A 93 -4.73 32.68 29.89
CA ASP A 93 -4.39 31.27 30.07
C ASP A 93 -5.46 30.26 29.58
N PRO A 94 -6.78 30.46 29.76
CA PRO A 94 -7.78 29.53 29.23
C PRO A 94 -7.79 29.46 27.70
N ILE A 95 -7.42 30.54 26.99
CA ILE A 95 -7.37 30.57 25.52
C ILE A 95 -6.18 29.73 25.02
N GLY A 96 -5.00 29.92 25.63
CA GLY A 96 -3.82 29.11 25.32
C GLY A 96 -4.06 27.62 25.60
N ARG A 97 -4.64 27.29 26.76
CA ARG A 97 -5.00 25.90 27.09
C ARG A 97 -6.02 25.29 26.13
N ALA A 98 -7.01 26.07 25.67
CA ALA A 98 -7.98 25.60 24.69
C ALA A 98 -7.33 25.31 23.33
N GLN A 99 -6.37 26.14 22.90
CA GLN A 99 -5.61 25.93 21.67
C GLN A 99 -4.71 24.70 21.77
N ASP A 100 -3.98 24.54 22.86
CA ASP A 100 -3.13 23.37 23.11
C ASP A 100 -3.96 22.08 23.12
N ALA A 101 -5.14 22.10 23.74
CA ALA A 101 -6.07 20.98 23.75
C ALA A 101 -6.59 20.66 22.34
N ALA A 102 -6.92 21.68 21.53
CA ALA A 102 -7.35 21.50 20.15
C ALA A 102 -6.23 20.93 19.26
N GLU A 103 -4.99 21.40 19.43
CA GLU A 103 -3.83 20.83 18.74
C GLU A 103 -3.55 19.40 19.16
N ALA A 104 -3.63 19.09 20.45
CA ALA A 104 -3.46 17.74 20.97
C ALA A 104 -4.52 16.79 20.39
N ALA A 105 -5.78 17.23 20.35
CA ALA A 105 -6.88 16.48 19.73
C ALA A 105 -6.64 16.27 18.23
N LYS A 106 -6.20 17.30 17.49
CA LYS A 106 -5.86 17.15 16.07
C LYS A 106 -4.74 16.11 15.87
N ARG A 107 -3.71 16.15 16.70
CA ARG A 107 -2.59 15.18 16.66
C ARG A 107 -3.01 13.75 17.02
N SER A 108 -4.03 13.56 17.86
CA SER A 108 -4.54 12.22 18.16
C SER A 108 -5.40 11.68 17.02
N PHE A 109 -6.27 12.52 16.42
CA PHE A 109 -7.03 12.14 15.23
C PHE A 109 -6.13 11.80 14.04
N ASP A 110 -5.07 12.58 13.80
CA ASP A 110 -4.10 12.30 12.75
C ASP A 110 -3.40 10.94 12.98
N ARG A 111 -3.05 10.63 14.23
CA ARG A 111 -2.45 9.34 14.60
C ARG A 111 -3.40 8.18 14.37
N GLN A 112 -4.63 8.29 14.84
CA GLN A 112 -5.66 7.26 14.62
C GLN A 112 -5.91 7.03 13.12
N ARG A 113 -5.99 8.10 12.32
CA ARG A 113 -6.15 7.98 10.87
C ARG A 113 -4.98 7.23 10.21
N LEU A 114 -3.74 7.50 10.62
CA LEU A 114 -2.56 6.79 10.12
C LEU A 114 -2.54 5.33 10.56
N GLU A 115 -2.91 5.05 11.81
CA GLU A 115 -3.03 3.69 12.33
C GLU A 115 -4.11 2.89 11.59
N HIS A 116 -5.28 3.48 11.34
CA HIS A 116 -6.32 2.85 10.53
C HIS A 116 -5.88 2.62 9.08
N ALA A 117 -5.22 3.59 8.45
CA ALA A 117 -4.66 3.42 7.11
C ALA A 117 -3.59 2.31 7.06
N ALA A 118 -2.78 2.17 8.11
CA ALA A 118 -1.78 1.12 8.24
C ALA A 118 -2.41 -0.25 8.52
N ALA A 119 -3.48 -0.31 9.31
CA ALA A 119 -4.19 -1.56 9.62
C ALA A 119 -4.88 -2.13 8.36
N GLY A 120 -5.48 -1.28 7.53
CA GLY A 120 -6.06 -1.68 6.24
C GLY A 120 -5.04 -1.91 5.13
N ALA A 121 -3.74 -1.63 5.36
CA ALA A 121 -2.74 -1.75 4.31
C ALA A 121 -2.56 -3.22 3.86
N THR A 122 -2.49 -4.16 4.81
CA THR A 122 -2.29 -5.58 4.53
C THR A 122 -3.42 -6.15 3.67
N THR A 123 -4.67 -5.92 4.07
CA THR A 123 -5.85 -6.43 3.34
C THR A 123 -5.95 -5.87 1.92
N ARG A 124 -5.57 -4.60 1.71
CA ARG A 124 -5.53 -3.98 0.38
C ARG A 124 -4.40 -4.53 -0.48
N CYS A 125 -3.22 -4.74 0.10
CA CYS A 125 -2.07 -5.34 -0.59
C CYS A 125 -2.35 -6.79 -1.00
N ASP A 126 -3.02 -7.56 -0.14
CA ASP A 126 -3.45 -8.94 -0.40
C ASP A 126 -4.54 -9.02 -1.46
N CYS A 127 -5.49 -8.07 -1.44
CA CYS A 127 -6.47 -7.96 -2.52
C CYS A 127 -5.80 -7.71 -3.87
N ALA A 128 -4.82 -6.79 -3.92
CA ALA A 128 -4.12 -6.45 -5.15
C ALA A 128 -3.32 -7.65 -5.69
N SER A 129 -2.64 -8.40 -4.81
CA SER A 129 -1.90 -9.60 -5.19
C SER A 129 -2.84 -10.70 -5.69
N ALA A 130 -3.90 -11.01 -4.95
CA ALA A 130 -4.88 -12.04 -5.34
C ALA A 130 -5.52 -11.72 -6.71
N THR A 131 -5.98 -10.49 -6.90
CA THR A 131 -6.62 -10.06 -8.15
C THR A 131 -5.63 -10.09 -9.33
N THR A 132 -4.40 -9.65 -9.12
CA THR A 132 -3.36 -9.67 -10.16
C THR A 132 -2.97 -11.10 -10.53
N LEU A 133 -2.79 -11.97 -9.54
CA LEU A 133 -2.46 -13.38 -9.75
C LEU A 133 -3.57 -14.10 -10.50
N GLU A 134 -4.83 -13.85 -10.16
CA GLU A 134 -5.99 -14.39 -10.85
C GLU A 134 -6.04 -13.98 -12.32
N ASN A 135 -5.85 -12.68 -12.61
CA ASN A 135 -5.84 -12.16 -13.98
C ASN A 135 -4.65 -12.66 -14.82
N ARG A 136 -3.56 -13.07 -14.18
CA ARG A 136 -2.31 -13.48 -14.85
C ARG A 136 -2.02 -14.99 -14.76
N ARG A 137 -2.97 -15.82 -14.29
CA ARG A 137 -2.78 -17.28 -14.09
C ARG A 137 -2.15 -17.97 -15.31
N VAL A 138 -2.66 -17.71 -16.51
CA VAL A 138 -2.17 -18.36 -17.75
C VAL A 138 -0.73 -17.95 -18.06
N ALA A 139 -0.38 -16.68 -17.90
CA ALA A 139 0.95 -16.21 -18.22
C ALA A 139 2.00 -16.70 -17.19
N LEU A 140 1.63 -16.75 -15.92
CA LEU A 140 2.46 -17.35 -14.86
C LEU A 140 2.65 -18.84 -15.08
N ALA A 141 1.58 -19.54 -15.48
CA ALA A 141 1.61 -20.95 -15.83
C ALA A 141 2.56 -21.20 -17.02
N LEU A 142 2.47 -20.41 -18.10
CA LEU A 142 3.38 -20.51 -19.24
C LEU A 142 4.85 -20.24 -18.85
N HIS A 143 5.10 -19.27 -17.97
CA HIS A 143 6.45 -19.00 -17.49
C HIS A 143 7.02 -20.12 -16.62
N ALA A 144 6.20 -20.70 -15.75
CA ALA A 144 6.56 -21.86 -14.93
C ALA A 144 6.81 -23.10 -15.80
N GLY A 145 5.90 -23.38 -16.74
CA GLY A 145 5.97 -24.52 -17.65
C GLY A 145 7.12 -24.44 -18.66
N SER A 146 7.51 -23.23 -19.06
CA SER A 146 8.69 -23.00 -19.91
C SER A 146 10.02 -23.04 -19.14
N ALA A 147 10.04 -23.52 -17.88
CA ALA A 147 11.21 -23.54 -17.02
C ALA A 147 11.97 -22.20 -16.98
N ARG A 148 11.22 -21.09 -17.08
CA ARG A 148 11.73 -19.71 -17.13
C ARG A 148 12.57 -19.35 -18.37
N PHE A 149 12.60 -20.19 -19.41
CA PHE A 149 13.26 -19.85 -20.67
C PHE A 149 12.53 -18.74 -21.44
N ILE A 150 11.21 -18.62 -21.25
CA ILE A 150 10.40 -17.55 -21.86
C ILE A 150 9.87 -16.67 -20.74
N THR A 151 10.28 -15.40 -20.71
CA THR A 151 9.74 -14.39 -19.78
C THR A 151 8.68 -13.57 -20.49
N PRO A 152 7.38 -13.86 -20.29
CA PRO A 152 6.33 -13.10 -20.94
C PRO A 152 6.33 -11.64 -20.47
N PRO A 153 5.86 -10.70 -21.30
CA PRO A 153 5.83 -9.27 -20.96
C PRO A 153 5.02 -8.99 -19.68
N SER A 154 4.02 -9.82 -19.39
CA SER A 154 3.20 -9.75 -18.17
C SER A 154 3.99 -9.89 -16.87
N ILE A 155 5.15 -10.56 -16.87
CA ILE A 155 6.00 -10.66 -15.69
C ILE A 155 6.82 -9.38 -15.50
N ARG A 156 7.25 -8.75 -16.61
CA ARG A 156 7.96 -7.47 -16.54
C ARG A 156 7.07 -6.34 -16.05
N THR A 157 5.78 -6.38 -16.39
CA THR A 157 4.79 -5.39 -15.96
C THR A 157 4.12 -5.73 -14.63
N LEU A 158 4.47 -6.85 -13.99
CA LEU A 158 3.79 -7.36 -12.78
C LEU A 158 3.72 -6.30 -11.66
N ARG A 159 4.80 -5.56 -11.44
CA ARG A 159 4.83 -4.47 -10.45
C ARG A 159 3.85 -3.34 -10.81
N SER A 160 3.78 -2.95 -12.07
CA SER A 160 2.83 -1.93 -12.53
C SER A 160 1.40 -2.41 -12.35
N ASP A 161 1.12 -3.67 -12.71
CA ASP A 161 -0.21 -4.26 -12.60
C ASP A 161 -0.67 -4.38 -11.14
N LEU A 162 0.24 -4.74 -10.23
CA LEU A 162 -0.02 -4.77 -8.79
C LEU A 162 -0.38 -3.37 -8.26
N MET A 163 0.35 -2.34 -8.69
CA MET A 163 0.06 -0.94 -8.36
C MET A 163 -1.29 -0.48 -8.93
N THR A 164 -1.61 -0.84 -10.18
CA THR A 164 -2.90 -0.54 -10.80
C THR A 164 -4.04 -1.24 -10.06
N SER A 165 -3.85 -2.50 -9.67
CA SER A 165 -4.84 -3.28 -8.91
C SER A 165 -5.04 -2.73 -7.49
N LEU A 166 -3.98 -2.23 -6.87
CA LEU A 166 -4.05 -1.56 -5.56
C LEU A 166 -4.90 -0.28 -5.61
N ALA A 167 -4.77 0.49 -6.69
CA ALA A 167 -5.57 1.70 -6.92
C ALA A 167 -7.01 1.40 -7.38
N SER A 168 -7.34 0.15 -7.70
CA SER A 168 -8.67 -0.22 -8.15
C SER A 168 -9.71 -0.08 -7.03
N PRO A 169 -10.98 0.29 -7.36
CA PRO A 169 -12.03 0.46 -6.35
C PRO A 169 -12.34 -0.85 -5.60
N ALA A 170 -12.17 -2.00 -6.26
CA ALA A 170 -12.42 -3.32 -5.68
C ALA A 170 -11.49 -3.61 -4.48
N CYS A 171 -10.22 -3.19 -4.57
CA CYS A 171 -9.26 -3.32 -3.48
C CYS A 171 -9.22 -2.10 -2.58
N ALA A 172 -9.72 -0.94 -3.02
CA ALA A 172 -9.80 0.24 -2.18
C ALA A 172 -10.82 0.10 -1.03
N LEU A 173 -11.90 -0.65 -1.24
CA LEU A 173 -12.97 -0.85 -0.26
C LEU A 173 -12.68 -1.95 0.79
N LYS A 174 -11.60 -2.72 0.64
CA LYS A 174 -11.23 -3.84 1.53
C LYS A 174 -10.31 -3.43 2.70
N GLY A 175 -10.05 -2.14 2.87
CA GLY A 175 -9.21 -1.59 3.95
C GLY A 175 -9.98 -0.76 4.95
#